data_AF-A0A9N9H6Q0-F1
#
_entry.id   AF-A0A9N9H6Q0-F1
#
_cell.length_a   1.000
_cell.length_b   1.000
_cell.length_c   1.000
_cell.angle_alpha   90.00
_cell.angle_beta   90.00
_cell.angle_gamma   90.00
#
_symmetry.space_group_name_H-M   'P 1'
#
loop_
_entity.id
_entity.type
_entity.pdbx_description
1 polymer ?
#
loop_
_entity_poly.entity_id
_entity_poly.type
_entity_poly.pdbx_seq_one_letter_code
_entity_poly.pdbx_strand_id
1 'polypeptide(L)'
;MDLTLLKVDAHTGDIFNEQADRLAGEGANSGSTFKINPNYIREQQCHFKWKGESIDTDIKSFVKKKEEIESLTTWFTQHHTKDSALRSFSLKLLNEELPTMTTLYTRKPDIYTKPECPFCGKYKETNTHVFLCSEKGKQLKISFRATVKKIYTKEKGNKDLKGLMEKITRGHFMKINHNRQVFGTQPHDRFEFNDLIRGLIPKSLYKIIRSTLNSADMAKQMVMNIFKTWKEILYNNWKKR
;
A
#
# COMPACT_ATOMS: atom_id res chain seq x y z
N MET A 1 -55.30 -16.73 -26.74
CA MET A 1 -55.13 -16.81 -25.28
C MET A 1 -54.81 -15.39 -24.86
N ASP A 2 -55.78 -14.70 -24.28
CA ASP A 2 -55.63 -13.28 -23.95
C ASP A 2 -55.01 -13.15 -22.56
N LEU A 3 -53.86 -12.49 -22.50
CA LEU A 3 -53.12 -12.24 -21.26
C LEU A 3 -53.45 -10.84 -20.78
N THR A 4 -54.00 -10.72 -19.57
CA THR A 4 -54.27 -9.43 -18.93
C THR A 4 -53.19 -9.16 -17.89
N LEU A 5 -52.49 -8.02 -18.02
CA LEU A 5 -51.45 -7.60 -17.08
C LEU A 5 -52.06 -6.65 -16.03
N LEU A 6 -51.92 -7.00 -14.77
CA LEU A 6 -52.37 -6.18 -13.63
C LEU A 6 -51.15 -5.69 -12.87
N LYS A 7 -51.07 -4.38 -12.67
CA LYS A 7 -50.04 -3.76 -11.84
C LYS A 7 -50.49 -3.80 -10.38
N VAL A 8 -49.64 -4.31 -9.50
CA VAL A 8 -49.89 -4.38 -8.05
C VAL A 8 -48.81 -3.59 -7.34
N ASP A 9 -49.19 -2.81 -6.33
CA ASP A 9 -48.25 -2.04 -5.52
C ASP A 9 -47.52 -2.96 -4.51
N ALA A 10 -46.25 -2.65 -4.26
CA ALA A 10 -45.40 -3.44 -3.36
C ALA A 10 -45.92 -3.36 -1.90
N HIS A 11 -45.73 -4.45 -1.15
CA HIS A 11 -46.04 -4.55 0.29
C HIS A 11 -47.51 -4.31 0.66
N THR A 12 -48.43 -4.62 -0.24
CA THR A 12 -49.89 -4.50 -0.04
C THR A 12 -50.53 -5.74 0.58
N GLY A 13 -49.74 -6.76 0.96
CA GLY A 13 -50.25 -8.01 1.51
C GLY A 13 -50.68 -9.04 0.45
N ASP A 14 -50.44 -8.80 -0.84
CA ASP A 14 -50.66 -9.82 -1.87
C ASP A 14 -49.62 -10.94 -1.73
N ILE A 15 -50.11 -12.13 -1.38
CA ILE A 15 -49.27 -13.29 -1.03
C ILE A 15 -48.34 -13.68 -2.18
N PHE A 16 -48.79 -13.60 -3.44
CA PHE A 16 -47.99 -14.02 -4.59
C PHE A 16 -46.97 -12.95 -4.99
N ASN A 17 -47.32 -11.67 -4.87
CA ASN A 17 -46.39 -10.57 -5.10
C ASN A 17 -45.28 -10.56 -4.02
N GLU A 18 -45.64 -10.76 -2.75
CA GLU A 18 -44.67 -10.86 -1.65
C GLU A 18 -43.79 -12.12 -1.77
N GLN A 19 -44.36 -13.24 -2.20
CA GLN A 19 -43.59 -14.45 -2.48
C GLN A 19 -42.61 -14.24 -3.64
N ALA A 20 -43.04 -13.57 -4.72
CA ALA A 20 -42.17 -13.25 -5.84
C ALA A 20 -41.01 -12.32 -5.42
N ASP A 21 -41.29 -11.30 -4.62
CA ASP A 21 -40.29 -10.36 -4.12
C ASP A 21 -39.28 -11.03 -3.18
N ARG A 22 -39.75 -11.88 -2.25
CA ARG A 22 -38.89 -12.70 -1.38
C ARG A 22 -37.96 -13.61 -2.19
N LEU A 23 -38.49 -14.31 -3.19
CA LEU A 23 -37.71 -15.21 -4.05
C LEU A 23 -36.69 -14.43 -4.90
N ALA A 24 -37.04 -13.25 -5.40
CA ALA A 24 -36.11 -12.37 -6.10
C ALA A 24 -34.97 -11.90 -5.18
N GLY A 25 -35.27 -11.54 -3.92
CA GLY A 25 -34.29 -11.17 -2.91
C GLY A 25 -33.37 -12.33 -2.49
N GLU A 26 -33.90 -13.54 -2.35
CA GLU A 26 -33.12 -14.76 -2.11
C GLU A 26 -32.18 -15.05 -3.30
N GLY A 27 -32.68 -14.89 -4.54
CA GLY A 27 -31.89 -15.02 -5.76
C GLY A 27 -30.74 -14.02 -5.86
N ALA A 28 -30.98 -12.75 -5.54
CA ALA A 28 -29.96 -11.70 -5.57
C ALA A 28 -28.81 -11.96 -4.59
N ASN A 29 -29.10 -12.61 -3.45
CA ASN A 29 -28.12 -12.92 -2.41
C ASN A 29 -27.50 -14.32 -2.54
N SER A 30 -27.95 -15.13 -3.49
CA SER A 30 -27.53 -16.55 -3.63
C SER A 30 -26.12 -16.75 -4.18
N GLY A 31 -25.38 -15.67 -4.47
CA GLY A 31 -23.99 -15.75 -4.94
C GLY A 31 -23.81 -16.39 -6.31
N SER A 32 -24.88 -16.76 -7.00
CA SER A 32 -24.81 -17.11 -8.42
C SER A 32 -24.57 -15.83 -9.21
N THR A 33 -23.30 -15.56 -9.52
CA THR A 33 -22.96 -14.62 -10.59
C THR A 33 -23.74 -15.06 -11.82
N PHE A 34 -24.63 -14.21 -12.32
CA PHE A 34 -25.31 -14.45 -13.58
C PHE A 34 -24.24 -14.72 -14.65
N LYS A 35 -24.09 -15.98 -15.04
CA LYS A 35 -23.24 -16.35 -16.17
C LYS A 35 -24.03 -16.04 -17.42
N ILE A 36 -23.78 -14.86 -17.97
CA ILE A 36 -24.24 -14.52 -19.30
C ILE A 36 -23.63 -15.57 -20.24
N ASN A 37 -24.47 -16.39 -20.87
CA ASN A 37 -24.01 -17.29 -21.91
C ASN A 37 -23.74 -16.44 -23.17
N PRO A 38 -22.48 -16.28 -23.60
CA PRO A 38 -22.13 -15.39 -24.70
C PRO A 38 -22.83 -15.80 -26.01
N ASN A 39 -23.16 -17.08 -26.16
CA ASN A 39 -23.84 -17.61 -27.36
C ASN A 39 -25.25 -17.04 -27.57
N TYR A 40 -25.87 -16.43 -26.54
CA TYR A 40 -27.19 -15.81 -26.67
C TYR A 40 -27.12 -14.32 -27.06
N ILE A 41 -25.94 -13.71 -27.06
CA ILE A 41 -25.74 -12.32 -27.52
C ILE A 41 -25.49 -12.34 -29.02
N ARG A 42 -26.57 -12.43 -29.80
CA ARG A 42 -26.51 -12.58 -31.27
C ARG A 42 -25.93 -11.37 -32.02
N GLU A 43 -25.91 -10.21 -31.37
CA GLU A 43 -25.50 -8.93 -31.96
C GLU A 43 -24.00 -8.63 -31.81
N GLN A 44 -23.27 -9.37 -30.97
CA GLN A 44 -21.86 -9.12 -30.69
C GLN A 44 -20.97 -9.97 -31.62
N GLN A 45 -20.27 -9.32 -32.55
CA GLN A 45 -19.49 -10.00 -33.59
C GLN A 45 -18.27 -10.80 -33.08
N CYS A 46 -17.78 -10.52 -31.87
CA CYS A 46 -16.71 -11.29 -31.24
C CYS A 46 -16.67 -11.11 -29.72
N HIS A 47 -16.23 -12.16 -29.02
CA HIS A 47 -15.94 -12.11 -27.58
C HIS A 47 -14.43 -12.10 -27.38
N PHE A 48 -13.90 -11.03 -26.80
CA PHE A 48 -12.48 -10.92 -26.51
C PHE A 48 -12.13 -11.75 -25.28
N LYS A 49 -11.12 -12.61 -25.45
CA LYS A 49 -10.57 -13.44 -24.37
C LYS A 49 -9.16 -13.02 -24.04
N TRP A 50 -8.84 -12.96 -22.76
CA TRP A 50 -7.47 -12.80 -22.27
C TRP A 50 -7.14 -13.95 -21.34
N LYS A 51 -6.06 -14.68 -21.66
CA LYS A 51 -5.65 -15.93 -20.98
C LYS A 51 -6.78 -16.98 -20.87
N GLY A 52 -7.67 -17.01 -21.86
CA GLY A 52 -8.79 -17.96 -21.90
C GLY A 52 -10.07 -17.46 -21.24
N GLU A 53 -10.02 -16.38 -20.46
CA GLU A 53 -11.17 -15.78 -19.79
C GLU A 53 -11.79 -14.66 -20.64
N SER A 54 -13.11 -14.59 -20.68
CA SER A 54 -13.83 -13.52 -21.39
C SER A 54 -13.69 -12.19 -20.66
N ILE A 55 -13.42 -11.11 -21.41
CA ILE A 55 -13.32 -9.76 -20.86
C ILE A 55 -14.67 -9.05 -20.97
N ASP A 56 -15.24 -8.68 -19.84
CA ASP A 56 -16.48 -7.89 -19.74
C ASP A 56 -16.17 -6.42 -19.46
N THR A 57 -15.38 -5.81 -20.33
CA THR A 57 -14.97 -4.40 -20.28
C THR A 57 -14.62 -3.95 -21.69
N ASP A 58 -14.78 -2.66 -21.97
CA ASP A 58 -14.34 -2.05 -23.22
C ASP A 58 -12.90 -2.42 -23.56
N ILE A 59 -12.70 -2.97 -24.77
CA ILE A 59 -11.42 -3.53 -25.22
C ILE A 59 -10.33 -2.47 -25.23
N LYS A 60 -10.67 -1.24 -25.64
CA LYS A 60 -9.69 -0.14 -25.68
C LYS A 60 -9.22 0.22 -24.27
N SER A 61 -10.14 0.29 -23.32
CA SER A 61 -9.85 0.54 -21.91
C SER A 61 -9.02 -0.58 -21.28
N PHE A 62 -9.32 -1.84 -21.61
CA PHE A 62 -8.55 -2.99 -21.15
C PHE A 62 -7.11 -2.96 -21.70
N VAL A 63 -6.94 -2.78 -23.01
CA VAL A 63 -5.62 -2.70 -23.66
C VAL A 63 -4.80 -1.56 -23.08
N LYS A 64 -5.38 -0.36 -22.95
CA LYS A 64 -4.71 0.80 -22.36
C LYS A 64 -4.24 0.52 -20.94
N LYS A 65 -5.09 -0.07 -20.10
CA LYS A 65 -4.73 -0.38 -18.71
C LYS A 65 -3.66 -1.47 -18.60
N LYS A 66 -3.69 -2.46 -19.50
CA LYS A 66 -2.64 -3.47 -19.61
C LYS A 66 -1.31 -2.83 -19.98
N GLU A 67 -1.28 -1.98 -21.01
CA GLU A 67 -0.07 -1.27 -21.46
C GLU A 67 0.47 -0.35 -20.36
N GLU A 68 -0.40 0.37 -19.64
CA GLU A 68 -0.01 1.18 -18.48
C GLU A 68 0.68 0.31 -17.41
N ILE A 69 0.11 -0.84 -17.06
CA ILE A 69 0.68 -1.77 -16.08
C ILE A 69 2.00 -2.37 -16.59
N GLU A 70 2.08 -2.78 -17.86
CA GLU A 70 3.28 -3.37 -18.46
C GLU A 70 4.41 -2.36 -18.59
N SER A 71 4.11 -1.14 -19.03
CA SER A 71 5.06 -0.03 -19.09
C SER A 71 5.54 0.35 -17.70
N LEU A 72 4.62 0.46 -16.74
CA LEU A 72 4.94 0.72 -15.35
C LEU A 72 5.79 -0.41 -14.77
N THR A 73 5.46 -1.67 -15.03
CA THR A 73 6.21 -2.85 -14.58
C THR A 73 7.59 -2.90 -15.22
N THR A 74 7.71 -2.63 -16.50
CA THR A 74 8.98 -2.59 -17.25
C THR A 74 9.86 -1.45 -16.75
N TRP A 75 9.30 -0.26 -16.57
CA TRP A 75 9.96 0.84 -15.89
C TRP A 75 10.32 0.46 -14.44
N PHE A 76 9.51 -0.39 -13.79
CA PHE A 76 9.77 -0.98 -12.47
C PHE A 76 10.90 -2.02 -12.44
N THR A 77 11.16 -2.70 -13.55
CA THR A 77 12.14 -3.78 -13.64
C THR A 77 13.40 -3.40 -14.41
N GLN A 78 13.45 -2.24 -15.08
CA GLN A 78 14.66 -1.76 -15.75
C GLN A 78 15.85 -1.62 -14.79
N HIS A 79 16.94 -2.29 -15.16
CA HIS A 79 18.14 -2.51 -14.35
C HIS A 79 19.15 -1.35 -14.44
N HIS A 80 19.19 -0.47 -13.43
CA HIS A 80 20.42 0.22 -13.04
C HIS A 80 20.98 -0.48 -11.79
N THR A 81 22.19 -1.02 -11.83
CA THR A 81 22.68 -2.04 -10.87
C THR A 81 22.58 -1.68 -9.37
N LYS A 82 22.80 -0.41 -8.99
CA LYS A 82 22.57 0.07 -7.61
C LYS A 82 21.10 0.43 -7.32
N ASP A 83 20.39 0.96 -8.31
CA ASP A 83 18.98 1.35 -8.18
C ASP A 83 18.06 0.11 -8.09
N SER A 84 18.39 -0.95 -8.82
CA SER A 84 17.68 -2.23 -8.85
C SER A 84 17.65 -2.89 -7.46
N ALA A 85 18.77 -2.88 -6.73
CA ALA A 85 18.84 -3.47 -5.39
C ALA A 85 18.04 -2.65 -4.36
N LEU A 86 18.19 -1.31 -4.36
CA LEU A 86 17.43 -0.41 -3.49
C LEU A 86 15.92 -0.48 -3.75
N ARG A 87 15.54 -0.60 -5.03
CA ARG A 87 14.16 -0.73 -5.46
C ARG A 87 13.56 -2.08 -5.08
N SER A 88 14.28 -3.17 -5.35
CA SER A 88 13.86 -4.52 -4.92
C SER A 88 13.68 -4.57 -3.41
N PHE A 89 14.63 -3.98 -2.66
CA PHE A 89 14.51 -3.82 -1.22
C PHE A 89 13.26 -3.02 -0.83
N SER A 90 13.02 -1.87 -1.44
CA SER A 90 11.87 -1.01 -1.12
C SER A 90 10.53 -1.72 -1.40
N LEU A 91 10.44 -2.45 -2.52
CA LEU A 91 9.25 -3.24 -2.87
C LEU A 91 9.04 -4.38 -1.87
N LYS A 92 10.10 -5.13 -1.55
CA LYS A 92 10.02 -6.22 -0.57
C LYS A 92 9.67 -5.71 0.83
N LEU A 93 10.22 -4.56 1.21
CA LEU A 93 9.94 -3.88 2.47
C LEU A 93 8.45 -3.50 2.57
N LEU A 94 7.91 -2.89 1.51
CA LEU A 94 6.52 -2.45 1.46
C LEU A 94 5.53 -3.63 1.45
N ASN A 95 5.88 -4.73 0.75
CA ASN A 95 5.00 -5.87 0.54
C ASN A 95 5.17 -7.01 1.57
N GLU A 96 5.88 -6.80 2.70
CA GLU A 96 6.12 -7.85 3.72
C GLU A 96 6.90 -9.09 3.20
N GLU A 97 7.78 -8.86 2.21
CA GLU A 97 8.48 -9.89 1.43
C GLU A 97 9.99 -9.96 1.73
N LEU A 98 10.48 -9.25 2.75
CA LEU A 98 11.89 -9.40 3.16
C LEU A 98 12.07 -10.74 3.88
N PRO A 99 13.28 -11.34 3.84
CA PRO A 99 13.58 -12.55 4.61
C PRO A 99 13.70 -12.20 6.10
N THR A 100 12.55 -12.08 6.76
CA THR A 100 12.40 -11.94 8.21
C THR A 100 12.11 -13.31 8.81
N MET A 101 12.28 -13.48 10.13
CA MET A 101 11.94 -14.77 10.77
C MET A 101 10.48 -15.15 10.54
N THR A 102 9.55 -14.19 10.50
CA THR A 102 8.15 -14.48 10.16
C THR A 102 8.03 -15.04 8.74
N THR A 103 8.65 -14.38 7.75
CA THR A 103 8.57 -14.81 6.35
C THR A 103 9.30 -16.14 6.11
N LEU A 104 10.44 -16.35 6.77
CA LEU A 104 11.23 -17.57 6.67
C LEU A 104 10.53 -18.77 7.32
N TYR A 105 9.98 -18.58 8.53
CA TYR A 105 9.12 -19.55 9.21
C TYR A 105 7.95 -19.98 8.33
N THR A 106 7.21 -19.03 7.73
CA THR A 106 6.07 -19.33 6.85
C THR A 106 6.47 -20.09 5.59
N ARG A 107 7.65 -19.82 5.02
CA ARG A 107 8.09 -20.43 3.75
C ARG A 107 8.77 -21.77 3.90
N LYS A 108 9.53 -21.98 4.99
CA LYS A 108 10.29 -23.20 5.26
C LYS A 108 10.26 -23.54 6.76
N PRO A 109 9.09 -23.95 7.28
CA PRO A 109 8.92 -24.26 8.70
C PRO A 109 9.82 -25.40 9.20
N ASP A 110 10.24 -26.31 8.31
CA ASP A 110 11.15 -27.41 8.65
C ASP A 110 12.56 -26.94 9.07
N ILE A 111 12.97 -25.76 8.60
CA ILE A 111 14.29 -25.17 8.88
C ILE A 111 14.17 -24.06 9.93
N TYR A 112 13.16 -23.21 9.78
CA TYR A 112 12.92 -22.08 10.67
C TYR A 112 11.77 -22.42 11.60
N THR A 113 12.09 -22.86 12.81
CA THR A 113 11.12 -23.41 13.77
C THR A 113 10.34 -22.35 14.55
N LYS A 114 10.76 -21.09 14.46
CA LYS A 114 10.29 -19.99 15.31
C LYS A 114 10.24 -18.66 14.55
N PRO A 115 9.12 -17.91 14.58
CA PRO A 115 9.01 -16.61 13.90
C PRO A 115 9.58 -15.43 14.71
N GLU A 116 10.03 -15.65 15.95
CA GLU A 116 10.51 -14.61 16.84
C GLU A 116 11.81 -13.96 16.36
N CYS A 117 11.97 -12.67 16.65
CA CYS A 117 13.18 -11.93 16.33
C CYS A 117 14.39 -12.48 17.08
N PRO A 118 15.50 -12.81 16.39
CA PRO A 118 16.69 -13.35 17.02
C PRO A 118 17.41 -12.31 17.91
N PHE A 119 17.11 -11.03 17.73
CA PHE A 119 17.72 -9.95 18.52
C PHE A 119 16.99 -9.68 19.84
N CYS A 120 15.66 -9.71 19.86
CA CYS A 120 14.90 -9.44 21.09
C CYS A 120 14.28 -10.67 21.74
N GLY A 121 14.05 -11.75 20.99
CA GLY A 121 13.42 -12.98 21.47
C GLY A 121 11.96 -12.84 21.93
N LYS A 122 11.35 -11.64 21.82
CA LYS A 122 10.04 -11.32 22.42
C LYS A 122 8.89 -11.24 21.43
N TYR A 123 9.16 -10.72 20.23
CA TYR A 123 8.14 -10.45 19.23
C TYR A 123 8.49 -11.15 17.92
N LYS A 124 7.46 -11.45 17.12
CA LYS A 124 7.64 -11.92 15.74
C LYS A 124 8.46 -10.91 14.96
N GLU A 125 9.44 -11.38 14.21
CA GLU A 125 10.23 -10.50 13.37
C GLU A 125 9.49 -10.23 12.06
N THR A 126 8.85 -9.08 11.98
CA THR A 126 8.21 -8.57 10.75
C THR A 126 9.12 -7.55 10.06
N ASN A 127 8.76 -7.11 8.84
CA ASN A 127 9.58 -6.12 8.12
C ASN A 127 9.78 -4.84 8.93
N THR A 128 8.74 -4.36 9.61
CA THR A 128 8.84 -3.14 10.43
C THR A 128 9.61 -3.40 11.72
N HIS A 129 9.43 -4.57 12.35
CA HIS A 129 10.12 -4.91 13.60
C HIS A 129 11.64 -4.91 13.42
N VAL A 130 12.16 -5.38 12.29
CA VAL A 130 13.62 -5.39 12.01
C VAL A 130 14.28 -4.04 12.24
N PHE A 131 13.60 -2.96 11.87
CA PHE A 131 14.11 -1.59 12.01
C PHE A 131 13.73 -0.94 13.34
N LEU A 132 12.63 -1.37 13.95
CA LEU A 132 12.07 -0.78 15.17
C LEU A 132 12.42 -1.54 16.45
N CYS A 133 13.09 -2.68 16.33
CA CYS A 133 13.47 -3.53 17.44
C CYS A 133 14.42 -2.81 18.41
N SER A 134 14.09 -2.84 19.70
CA SER A 134 14.91 -2.29 20.78
C SER A 134 15.29 -0.81 20.52
N GLU A 135 16.56 -0.44 20.70
CA GLU A 135 17.03 0.95 20.52
C GLU A 135 17.19 1.36 19.04
N LYS A 136 17.13 0.42 18.08
CA LYS A 136 17.30 0.72 16.64
C LYS A 136 16.26 1.71 16.15
N GLY A 137 15.01 1.59 16.61
CA GLY A 137 13.94 2.53 16.26
C GLY A 137 14.23 3.96 16.71
N LYS A 138 14.82 4.15 17.91
CA LYS A 138 15.21 5.48 18.40
C LYS A 138 16.36 6.06 17.58
N GLN A 139 17.38 5.24 17.28
CA GLN A 139 18.50 5.65 16.44
C GLN A 139 18.06 6.05 15.03
N LEU A 140 17.14 5.29 14.44
CA LEU A 140 16.57 5.61 13.12
C LEU A 140 15.77 6.91 13.11
N LYS A 141 15.01 7.22 14.18
CA LYS A 141 14.36 8.54 14.30
C LYS A 141 15.37 9.68 14.34
N ILE A 142 16.49 9.50 15.03
CA ILE A 142 17.57 10.50 15.08
C ILE A 142 18.19 10.65 13.69
N SER A 143 18.49 9.54 13.02
CA SER A 143 19.06 9.52 11.67
C SER A 143 18.13 10.19 10.64
N PHE A 144 16.82 9.94 10.72
CA PHE A 144 15.85 10.60 9.86
C PHE A 144 15.83 12.13 10.08
N ARG A 145 15.76 12.59 11.34
CA ARG A 145 15.85 14.02 11.66
C ARG A 145 17.14 14.65 11.15
N ALA A 146 18.27 13.97 11.33
CA ALA A 146 19.57 14.42 10.83
C ALA A 146 19.59 14.53 9.30
N THR A 147 18.95 13.58 8.61
CA THR A 147 18.81 13.57 7.15
C THR A 147 18.01 14.78 6.67
N VAL A 148 16.85 15.03 7.29
CA VAL A 148 16.04 16.21 6.95
C VAL A 148 16.79 17.50 7.21
N LYS A 149 17.44 17.64 8.37
CA LYS A 149 18.26 18.80 8.71
C LYS A 149 19.36 19.04 7.68
N LYS A 150 20.12 17.99 7.34
CA LYS A 150 21.23 18.08 6.38
C LYS A 150 20.76 18.57 5.01
N ILE A 151 19.68 17.99 4.49
CA ILE A 151 19.16 18.34 3.15
C ILE A 151 18.56 19.74 3.16
N TYR A 152 17.79 20.09 4.19
CA TYR A 152 17.23 21.43 4.33
C TYR A 152 18.30 22.51 4.39
N THR A 153 19.32 22.32 5.24
CA THR A 153 20.44 23.27 5.36
C THR A 153 21.22 23.40 4.06
N LYS A 154 21.37 22.31 3.28
CA LYS A 154 22.01 22.36 1.96
C LYS A 154 21.23 23.22 0.97
N GLU A 155 19.91 23.13 0.96
CA GLU A 155 19.07 23.81 -0.04
C GLU A 155 18.64 25.23 0.35
N LYS A 156 18.42 25.53 1.64
CA LYS A 156 17.92 26.83 2.13
C LYS A 156 18.80 27.50 3.19
N GLY A 157 19.86 26.83 3.64
CA GLY A 157 20.65 27.29 4.78
C GLY A 157 19.90 27.18 6.11
N ASN A 158 20.25 28.02 7.08
CA ASN A 158 19.76 27.91 8.46
C ASN A 158 18.46 28.69 8.74
N LYS A 159 17.97 29.48 7.77
CA LYS A 159 16.74 30.27 7.93
C LYS A 159 15.53 29.36 8.16
N ASP A 160 14.77 29.63 9.21
CA ASP A 160 13.58 28.87 9.66
C ASP A 160 13.84 27.40 10.07
N LEU A 161 15.10 26.95 10.09
CA LEU A 161 15.46 25.56 10.36
C LEU A 161 14.97 25.10 11.74
N LYS A 162 15.11 25.95 12.76
CA LYS A 162 14.66 25.63 14.13
C LYS A 162 13.16 25.34 14.17
N GLY A 163 12.34 26.25 13.63
CA GLY A 163 10.89 26.10 13.59
C GLY A 163 10.42 24.91 12.73
N LEU A 164 11.12 24.63 11.62
CA LEU A 164 10.90 23.43 10.82
C LEU A 164 11.14 22.16 11.65
N MET A 165 12.30 22.06 12.30
CA MET A 165 12.68 20.87 13.07
C MET A 165 11.78 20.64 14.28
N GLU A 166 11.26 21.70 14.91
CA GLU A 166 10.23 21.60 15.97
C GLU A 166 8.91 21.04 15.43
N LYS A 167 8.45 21.50 14.26
CA LYS A 167 7.23 20.97 13.60
C LYS A 167 7.40 19.50 13.21
N ILE A 168 8.54 19.14 12.62
CA ILE A 168 8.87 17.75 12.29
C ILE A 168 8.90 16.89 13.55
N THR A 169 9.49 17.41 14.62
CA THR A 169 9.66 16.67 15.87
C THR A 169 8.33 16.33 16.54
N ARG A 170 7.36 17.25 16.47
CA ARG A 170 6.01 17.05 17.00
C ARG A 170 5.09 16.27 16.06
N GLY A 171 5.52 16.00 14.82
CA GLY A 171 4.72 15.28 13.83
C GLY A 171 4.36 13.87 14.28
N HIS A 172 3.11 13.47 14.05
CA HIS A 172 2.63 12.13 14.38
C HIS A 172 3.44 11.02 13.69
N PHE A 173 3.93 11.29 12.48
CA PHE A 173 4.80 10.41 11.72
C PHE A 173 6.16 10.12 12.39
N MET A 174 6.50 10.79 13.50
CA MET A 174 7.70 10.51 14.31
C MET A 174 7.41 9.61 15.52
N LYS A 175 6.15 9.24 15.78
CA LYS A 175 5.76 8.31 16.85
C LYS A 175 5.91 6.87 16.40
N ILE A 176 6.48 6.03 17.25
CA ILE A 176 6.55 4.58 17.01
C ILE A 176 5.37 3.96 17.73
N ASN A 177 4.59 3.16 17.01
CA ASN A 177 3.49 2.41 17.59
C ASN A 177 3.91 0.96 17.77
N HIS A 178 4.12 0.58 19.03
CA HIS A 178 4.54 -0.75 19.43
C HIS A 178 3.39 -1.76 19.33
N ASN A 179 2.13 -1.32 19.42
CA ASN A 179 0.97 -2.22 19.32
C ASN A 179 0.87 -2.84 17.93
N ARG A 180 1.33 -2.15 16.88
CA ARG A 180 1.39 -2.71 15.52
C ARG A 180 2.36 -3.88 15.38
N GLN A 181 3.29 -4.06 16.30
CA GLN A 181 4.16 -5.25 16.31
C GLN A 181 3.39 -6.51 16.68
N VAL A 182 2.27 -6.36 17.41
CA VAL A 182 1.41 -7.45 17.87
C VAL A 182 0.20 -7.60 16.97
N PHE A 183 -0.50 -6.50 16.70
CA PHE A 183 -1.80 -6.51 15.99
C PHE A 183 -1.71 -6.16 14.50
N GLY A 184 -0.51 -5.85 13.99
CA GLY A 184 -0.37 -5.29 12.65
C GLY A 184 -0.95 -3.86 12.53
N THR A 185 -0.99 -3.33 11.32
CA THR A 185 -1.62 -2.02 11.02
C THR A 185 -3.13 -2.20 10.88
N GLN A 186 -3.90 -1.37 11.57
CA GLN A 186 -5.36 -1.40 11.54
C GLN A 186 -5.96 -0.31 10.62
N PRO A 187 -7.18 -0.45 10.10
CA PRO A 187 -7.76 0.52 9.15
C PRO A 187 -7.87 1.96 9.67
N HIS A 188 -8.13 2.11 10.97
CA HIS A 188 -8.25 3.41 11.65
C HIS A 188 -6.90 3.98 12.12
N ASP A 189 -5.80 3.29 11.86
CA ASP A 189 -4.48 3.72 12.32
C ASP A 189 -4.03 5.00 11.61
N ARG A 190 -3.48 5.94 12.39
CA ARG A 190 -2.90 7.17 11.86
C ARG A 190 -1.54 6.89 11.24
N PHE A 191 -1.09 7.74 10.32
CA PHE A 191 0.28 7.63 9.80
C PHE A 191 1.32 7.84 10.92
N GLU A 192 2.21 6.87 11.10
CA GLU A 192 3.22 6.81 12.16
C GLU A 192 4.61 6.47 11.61
N PHE A 193 5.62 6.42 12.48
CA PHE A 193 7.00 6.14 12.08
C PHE A 193 7.14 4.75 11.45
N ASN A 194 6.30 3.79 11.85
CA ASN A 194 6.22 2.47 11.22
C ASN A 194 5.95 2.57 9.71
N ASP A 195 5.10 3.51 9.28
CA ASP A 195 4.77 3.73 7.87
C ASP A 195 5.91 4.45 7.13
N LEU A 196 6.61 5.35 7.83
CA LEU A 196 7.80 6.02 7.32
C LEU A 196 8.97 5.05 7.08
N ILE A 197 9.09 4.01 7.93
CA ILE A 197 10.05 2.91 7.73
C ILE A 197 9.71 2.11 6.47
N ARG A 198 8.42 1.93 6.14
CA ARG A 198 8.00 1.29 4.88
C ARG A 198 8.27 2.14 3.63
N GLY A 199 8.86 3.33 3.79
CA GLY A 199 9.18 4.25 2.69
C GLY A 199 8.02 5.13 2.26
N LEU A 200 6.90 5.13 2.99
CA LEU A 200 5.75 5.98 2.69
C LEU A 200 6.03 7.43 3.12
N ILE A 201 5.53 8.37 2.33
CA ILE A 201 5.76 9.81 2.57
C ILE A 201 4.51 10.43 3.22
N PRO A 202 4.60 10.94 4.46
CA PRO A 202 3.47 11.58 5.11
C PRO A 202 3.15 12.93 4.44
N LYS A 203 1.88 13.13 4.06
CA LYS A 203 1.38 14.42 3.53
C LYS A 203 1.70 15.60 4.47
N SER A 204 1.67 15.37 5.79
CA SER A 204 2.00 16.38 6.79
C SER A 204 3.46 16.85 6.72
N LEU A 205 4.42 15.96 6.45
CA LEU A 205 5.82 16.34 6.24
C LEU A 205 5.99 17.22 5.01
N TYR A 206 5.36 16.85 3.89
CA TYR A 206 5.36 17.68 2.69
C TYR A 206 4.77 19.08 2.97
N LYS A 207 3.64 19.15 3.68
CA LYS A 207 3.03 20.44 4.08
C LYS A 207 3.96 21.27 4.95
N ILE A 208 4.65 20.66 5.92
CA ILE A 208 5.62 21.33 6.79
C ILE A 208 6.75 21.93 5.95
N ILE A 209 7.37 21.14 5.05
CA ILE A 209 8.47 21.60 4.19
C ILE A 209 7.99 22.70 3.23
N ARG A 210 6.87 22.47 2.54
CA ARG A 210 6.26 23.42 1.59
C ARG A 210 5.92 24.76 2.22
N SER A 211 5.51 24.78 3.49
CA SER A 211 5.20 26.03 4.21
C SER A 211 6.42 26.93 4.42
N THR A 212 7.63 26.39 4.24
CA THR A 212 8.88 27.14 4.40
C THR A 212 9.56 27.47 3.07
N LEU A 213 8.97 27.07 1.94
CA LEU A 213 9.55 27.23 0.60
C LEU A 213 8.60 28.00 -0.31
N ASN A 214 9.18 28.78 -1.23
CA ASN A 214 8.40 29.61 -2.16
C ASN A 214 7.86 28.83 -3.36
N SER A 215 8.51 27.73 -3.75
CA SER A 215 8.12 26.89 -4.89
C SER A 215 7.61 25.52 -4.44
N ALA A 216 6.53 25.06 -5.06
CA ALA A 216 6.03 23.71 -4.89
C ALA A 216 7.01 22.66 -5.42
N ASP A 217 7.70 22.95 -6.52
CA ASP A 217 8.64 21.99 -7.12
C ASP A 217 9.91 21.86 -6.29
N MET A 218 10.41 22.96 -5.71
CA MET A 218 11.49 22.87 -4.72
C MET A 218 11.09 21.99 -3.53
N ALA A 219 9.87 22.15 -3.01
CA ALA A 219 9.39 21.33 -1.91
C ALA A 219 9.30 19.83 -2.28
N LYS A 220 8.80 19.52 -3.49
CA LYS A 220 8.76 18.14 -3.99
C LYS A 220 10.18 17.57 -4.11
N GLN A 221 11.11 18.29 -4.73
CA GLN A 221 12.49 17.83 -4.91
C GLN A 221 13.18 17.60 -3.57
N MET A 222 13.03 18.51 -2.61
CA MET A 222 13.58 18.36 -1.26
C MET A 222 13.05 17.08 -0.57
N VAL A 223 11.72 16.86 -0.63
CA VAL A 223 11.11 15.64 -0.06
C VAL A 223 11.62 14.39 -0.76
N MET A 224 11.74 14.41 -2.09
CA MET A 224 12.27 13.28 -2.84
C MET A 224 13.73 12.99 -2.48
N ASN A 225 14.56 14.02 -2.30
CA ASN A 225 15.95 13.89 -1.85
C ASN A 225 16.02 13.30 -0.45
N ILE A 226 15.18 13.75 0.48
CA ILE A 226 15.07 13.19 1.84
C ILE A 226 14.77 11.70 1.78
N PHE A 227 13.76 11.30 1.00
CA PHE A 227 13.36 9.90 0.92
C PHE A 227 14.32 9.03 0.11
N LYS A 228 15.08 9.60 -0.83
CA LYS A 228 16.19 8.90 -1.51
C LYS A 228 17.28 8.54 -0.50
N THR A 229 17.78 9.50 0.26
CA THR A 229 18.80 9.26 1.30
C THR A 229 18.25 8.36 2.42
N TRP A 230 16.98 8.51 2.79
CA TRP A 230 16.35 7.67 3.79
C TRP A 230 16.30 6.19 3.38
N LYS A 231 15.93 5.91 2.12
CA LYS A 231 15.95 4.55 1.56
C LYS A 231 17.34 3.93 1.61
N GLU A 232 18.38 4.70 1.28
CA GLU A 232 19.77 4.24 1.35
C GLU A 232 20.17 3.89 2.79
N ILE A 233 19.78 4.70 3.77
CA ILE A 233 20.02 4.43 5.20
C ILE A 233 19.33 3.13 5.62
N LEU A 234 18.05 2.94 5.27
CA LEU A 234 17.31 1.72 5.61
C LEU A 234 17.93 0.49 4.96
N TYR A 235 18.29 0.58 3.68
CA TYR A 235 18.94 -0.52 2.98
C TYR A 235 20.30 -0.90 3.58
N ASN A 236 21.11 0.09 3.96
CA ASN A 236 22.39 -0.16 4.62
C ASN A 236 22.21 -0.78 6.01
N ASN A 237 21.19 -0.37 6.77
CA ASN A 237 20.84 -1.02 8.05
C ASN A 237 20.40 -2.46 7.82
N TRP A 238 19.61 -2.71 6.77
CA TRP A 238 19.17 -4.03 6.39
C TRP A 238 20.34 -4.95 5.99
N LYS A 239 21.32 -4.46 5.23
CA LYS A 239 22.49 -5.27 4.84
C LYS A 239 23.43 -5.63 6.00
N LYS A 240 23.42 -4.83 7.07
CA LYS A 240 24.24 -5.06 8.28
C LYS A 240 23.59 -6.02 9.28
N ARG A 241 22.32 -6.35 9.05
CA ARG A 241 21.59 -7.32 9.86
C ARG A 241 22.10 -8.72 9.59
#